data_AF-A0A1J3DSK9-F1
#
_entry.id   AF-A0A1J3DSK9-F1
#
_cell.length_a   1.000
_cell.length_b   1.000
_cell.length_c   1.000
_cell.angle_alpha   90.00
_cell.angle_beta   90.00
_cell.angle_gamma   90.00
#
_symmetry.space_group_name_H-M   'P 1'
#
loop_
_entity.id
_entity.type
_entity.pdbx_description
1 polymer ?
#
loop_
_entity_poly.entity_id
_entity_poly.type
_entity_poly.pdbx_seq_one_letter_code
_entity_poly.pdbx_strand_id
1 'polypeptide(L)'
;TTVVNIAATALVTEAATAIFGEAGVSAATGLMTVAILLLTEITPKSVAVHNAQEVARIVVRPVAWLSLVLYPVGRVVTYISMGILKILGLKGRSEPYVTEDELKLMLRGAELSGAIEEEEQDMIENVLEIKDTHVREVMTPLVDVVAIDGSGSLVDFHNFWVTHQYSSTQEGTGQGLRLKQGHAGEEVHEAHSISDQEGLTRNGSLLVTE
;
A
#
# COMPACT_ATOMS: atom_id res chain seq x y z
N THR A 1 -11.17 31.74 -15.46
CA THR A 1 -10.94 31.23 -16.83
C THR A 1 -12.18 31.37 -17.69
N THR A 2 -13.35 30.87 -17.27
CA THR A 2 -14.60 30.87 -18.07
C THR A 2 -15.01 32.25 -18.59
N VAL A 3 -15.04 33.28 -17.73
CA VAL A 3 -15.41 34.65 -18.15
C VAL A 3 -14.42 35.22 -19.18
N VAL A 4 -13.12 35.02 -18.94
CA VAL A 4 -12.06 35.48 -19.85
C VAL A 4 -12.14 34.76 -21.20
N ASN A 5 -12.42 33.45 -21.21
CA ASN A 5 -12.55 32.68 -22.44
C ASN A 5 -13.76 33.12 -23.27
N ILE A 6 -14.91 33.36 -22.62
CA ILE A 6 -16.11 33.84 -23.31
C ILE A 6 -15.85 35.23 -23.90
N ALA A 7 -15.23 36.14 -23.14
CA ALA A 7 -14.87 37.46 -23.62
C ALA A 7 -13.87 37.41 -24.78
N ALA A 8 -12.83 36.58 -24.68
CA ALA A 8 -11.84 36.40 -25.74
C ALA A 8 -12.46 35.84 -27.01
N THR A 9 -13.28 34.81 -26.91
CA THR A 9 -13.99 34.24 -28.07
C THR A 9 -14.93 35.26 -28.69
N ALA A 10 -15.69 36.01 -27.88
CA ALA A 10 -16.59 37.04 -28.39
C ALA A 10 -15.83 38.12 -29.19
N LEU A 11 -14.72 38.63 -28.64
CA LEU A 11 -13.89 39.64 -29.31
C LEU A 11 -13.24 39.11 -30.59
N VAL A 12 -12.74 37.87 -30.57
CA VAL A 12 -12.09 37.25 -31.74
C VAL A 12 -13.12 36.96 -32.83
N THR A 13 -14.31 36.48 -32.47
CA THR A 13 -15.40 36.27 -33.42
C THR A 13 -15.88 37.59 -34.02
N GLU A 14 -16.00 38.65 -33.23
CA GLU A 14 -16.34 39.99 -33.72
C GLU A 14 -15.29 40.52 -34.71
N ALA A 15 -14.00 40.44 -34.34
CA ALA A 15 -12.90 40.84 -35.22
C ALA A 15 -12.85 40.00 -36.51
N ALA A 16 -13.05 38.69 -36.42
CA ALA A 16 -13.08 37.81 -37.57
C ALA A 16 -14.25 38.10 -38.51
N THR A 17 -15.42 38.44 -37.95
CA THR A 17 -16.59 38.84 -38.73
C THR A 17 -16.34 40.15 -39.47
N ALA A 18 -15.69 41.13 -38.81
CA ALA A 18 -15.38 42.42 -39.39
C ALA A 18 -14.39 42.35 -40.57
N ILE A 19 -13.44 41.40 -40.53
CA ILE A 19 -12.37 41.29 -41.54
C ILE A 19 -12.72 40.30 -42.66
N PHE A 20 -13.35 39.16 -42.31
CA PHE A 20 -13.55 38.03 -43.23
C PHE A 20 -15.03 37.67 -43.47
N GLY A 21 -15.97 38.43 -42.90
CA GLY A 21 -17.41 38.18 -43.04
C GLY A 21 -17.87 36.87 -42.38
N GLU A 22 -18.97 36.29 -42.87
CA GLU A 22 -19.56 35.07 -42.29
C GLU A 22 -18.61 33.86 -42.32
N ALA A 23 -17.75 33.75 -43.35
CA ALA A 23 -16.78 32.67 -43.44
C ALA A 23 -15.69 32.75 -42.35
N GLY A 24 -15.43 33.95 -41.81
CA GLY A 24 -14.50 34.16 -40.70
C GLY A 24 -14.99 33.57 -39.38
N VAL A 25 -16.31 33.49 -39.18
CA VAL A 25 -16.92 33.03 -37.92
C VAL A 25 -16.62 31.56 -37.66
N SER A 26 -16.77 30.71 -38.68
CA SER A 26 -16.52 29.26 -38.56
C SER A 26 -15.03 28.97 -38.30
N ALA A 27 -14.14 29.66 -39.02
CA ALA A 27 -12.69 29.57 -38.82
C ALA A 27 -12.27 30.05 -37.43
N ALA A 28 -12.81 31.19 -36.97
CA ALA A 28 -12.53 31.74 -35.65
C ALA A 28 -13.03 30.81 -34.53
N THR A 29 -14.20 30.20 -34.69
CA THR A 29 -14.76 29.26 -33.71
C THR A 29 -13.88 28.01 -33.58
N GLY A 30 -13.48 27.41 -34.71
CA GLY A 30 -12.57 26.26 -34.71
C GLY A 30 -11.22 26.59 -34.09
N LEU A 31 -10.63 27.73 -34.48
CA LEU A 31 -9.34 28.19 -33.95
C LEU A 31 -9.41 28.47 -32.45
N MET A 32 -10.42 29.21 -31.98
CA MET A 32 -10.59 29.53 -30.57
C MET A 32 -10.82 28.29 -29.72
N THR A 33 -11.54 27.29 -30.23
CA THR A 33 -11.74 26.02 -29.52
C THR A 33 -10.41 25.33 -29.25
N VAL A 34 -9.55 25.18 -30.27
CA VAL A 34 -8.23 24.58 -30.12
C VAL A 34 -7.33 25.44 -29.23
N ALA A 35 -7.34 26.76 -29.42
CA ALA A 35 -6.51 27.69 -28.66
C ALA A 35 -6.87 27.68 -27.17
N ILE A 36 -8.16 27.69 -26.81
CA ILE A 36 -8.62 27.64 -25.42
C ILE A 36 -8.22 26.31 -24.78
N LEU A 37 -8.46 25.19 -25.47
CA LEU A 37 -8.11 23.88 -24.95
C LEU A 37 -6.61 23.77 -24.66
N LEU A 38 -5.76 24.20 -25.59
CA LEU A 38 -4.32 24.14 -25.40
C LEU A 38 -3.86 25.15 -24.36
N LEU A 39 -4.10 26.44 -24.57
CA LEU A 39 -3.46 27.52 -23.80
C LEU A 39 -4.10 27.77 -22.44
N THR A 40 -5.41 27.56 -22.30
CA THR A 40 -6.12 27.91 -21.05
C THR A 40 -6.41 26.70 -20.18
N GLU A 41 -6.53 25.51 -20.78
CA GLU A 41 -6.94 24.32 -20.04
C GLU A 41 -5.79 23.32 -19.89
N ILE A 42 -5.29 22.77 -20.99
CA ILE A 42 -4.31 21.68 -20.96
C ILE A 42 -2.93 22.18 -20.49
N THR A 43 -2.38 23.24 -21.08
CA THR A 43 -1.04 23.72 -20.74
C THR A 43 -0.93 24.21 -19.29
N PRO A 44 -1.81 25.08 -18.77
CA PRO A 44 -1.69 25.55 -17.39
C PRO A 44 -1.87 24.42 -16.38
N LYS A 45 -2.76 23.47 -16.68
CA LYS A 45 -3.01 22.32 -15.81
C LYS A 45 -1.83 21.35 -15.82
N SER A 46 -1.22 21.10 -16.98
CA SER A 46 -0.01 20.29 -17.11
C SER A 46 1.15 20.93 -16.34
N VAL A 47 1.38 22.24 -16.50
CA VAL A 47 2.42 22.97 -15.74
C VAL A 47 2.17 22.89 -14.24
N ALA A 48 0.91 23.02 -13.80
CA ALA A 48 0.55 22.94 -12.39
C ALA A 48 0.78 21.54 -11.80
N VAL A 49 0.58 20.48 -12.57
CA VAL A 49 0.85 19.10 -12.12
C VAL A 49 2.36 18.83 -12.07
N HIS A 50 3.12 19.24 -13.09
CA HIS A 50 4.57 19.00 -13.11
C HIS A 50 5.33 19.85 -12.07
N ASN A 51 4.88 21.07 -11.79
CA ASN A 51 5.52 21.98 -10.83
C ASN A 51 4.59 22.27 -9.64
N ALA A 52 4.00 21.22 -9.07
CA ALA A 52 3.02 21.33 -8.00
C ALA A 52 3.52 22.15 -6.80
N GLN A 53 4.79 21.97 -6.39
CA GLN A 53 5.37 22.66 -5.23
C GLN A 53 5.41 24.19 -5.39
N GLU A 54 5.87 24.67 -6.55
CA GLU A 54 6.03 26.10 -6.83
C GLU A 54 4.67 26.76 -7.03
N VAL A 55 3.80 26.11 -7.80
CA VAL A 55 2.44 26.60 -8.04
C VAL A 55 1.65 26.62 -6.73
N ALA A 56 1.75 25.58 -5.90
CA ALA A 56 1.13 25.54 -4.58
C ALA A 56 1.62 26.71 -3.70
N ARG A 57 2.92 27.01 -3.68
CA ARG A 57 3.47 28.13 -2.89
C ARG A 57 2.87 29.49 -3.29
N ILE A 58 2.64 29.71 -4.58
CA ILE A 58 2.04 30.97 -5.07
C ILE A 58 0.55 31.00 -4.76
N VAL A 59 -0.16 29.89 -5.01
CA VAL A 59 -1.62 29.78 -4.91
C VAL A 59 -2.11 29.65 -3.46
N VAL A 60 -1.27 29.20 -2.52
CA VAL A 60 -1.68 28.99 -1.11
C VAL A 60 -2.16 30.29 -0.46
N ARG A 61 -1.54 31.43 -0.76
CA ARG A 61 -1.91 32.73 -0.16
C ARG A 61 -3.32 33.20 -0.55
N PRO A 62 -3.68 33.28 -1.84
CA PRO A 62 -5.04 33.65 -2.23
C PRO A 62 -6.07 32.61 -1.80
N VAL A 63 -5.74 31.31 -1.85
CA VAL A 63 -6.65 30.25 -1.39
C VAL A 63 -6.88 30.34 0.12
N ALA A 64 -5.85 30.59 0.92
CA ALA A 64 -5.98 30.75 2.37
C ALA A 64 -6.84 31.97 2.73
N TRP A 65 -6.68 33.08 2.01
CA TRP A 65 -7.51 34.26 2.21
C TRP A 65 -8.99 33.99 1.86
N LEU A 66 -9.25 33.33 0.74
CA LEU A 66 -10.60 32.91 0.36
C LEU A 66 -11.19 31.92 1.38
N SER A 67 -10.39 30.98 1.86
CA SER A 67 -10.78 30.02 2.89
C SER A 67 -11.19 30.74 4.17
N LEU A 68 -10.45 31.78 4.59
CA LEU A 68 -10.81 32.58 5.77
C LEU A 68 -12.18 33.27 5.61
N VAL A 69 -12.47 33.80 4.43
CA VAL A 69 -13.75 34.46 4.14
C VAL A 69 -14.91 33.44 4.07
N LEU A 70 -14.66 32.26 3.50
CA LEU A 70 -15.67 31.20 3.36
C LEU A 70 -15.84 30.35 4.64
N TYR A 71 -14.86 30.36 5.54
CA TYR A 71 -14.86 29.63 6.80
C TYR A 71 -16.14 29.82 7.63
N PRO A 72 -16.64 31.05 7.89
CA PRO A 72 -17.87 31.24 8.65
C PRO A 72 -19.09 30.63 7.96
N VAL A 73 -19.17 30.69 6.62
CA VAL A 73 -20.27 30.10 5.84
C VAL A 73 -20.24 28.59 5.99
N GLY A 74 -19.07 27.96 5.81
CA GLY A 74 -18.90 26.52 6.00
C GLY A 74 -19.31 26.08 7.40
N ARG A 75 -18.92 26.83 8.43
CA ARG A 75 -19.27 26.53 9.82
C ARG A 75 -20.79 26.54 10.06
N VAL A 76 -21.50 27.53 9.52
CA VAL A 76 -22.97 27.62 9.62
C VAL A 76 -23.61 26.40 8.96
N VAL A 77 -23.16 26.04 7.75
CA VAL A 77 -23.66 24.85 7.05
C VAL A 77 -23.41 23.58 7.86
N THR A 78 -22.20 23.40 8.41
CA THR A 78 -21.88 22.24 9.25
C THR A 78 -22.78 22.16 10.48
N TYR A 79 -23.06 23.28 11.16
CA TYR A 79 -23.99 23.29 12.30
C TYR A 79 -25.40 22.87 11.90
N ILE A 80 -25.89 23.35 10.76
CA ILE A 80 -27.21 22.96 10.24
C ILE A 80 -27.22 21.45 9.92
N SER A 81 -26.21 20.94 9.21
CA SER A 81 -26.07 19.52 8.89
C SER A 81 -26.03 18.64 10.13
N MET A 82 -25.24 19.01 11.15
CA MET A 82 -25.18 18.29 12.43
C MET A 82 -26.51 18.36 13.19
N GLY A 83 -27.23 19.49 13.13
CA GLY A 83 -28.57 19.62 13.68
C GLY A 83 -29.56 18.66 13.02
N ILE A 84 -29.54 18.57 11.70
CA ILE A 84 -30.38 17.65 10.92
C ILE A 84 -30.05 16.18 11.25
N LEU A 85 -28.76 15.82 11.25
CA LEU A 85 -28.29 14.47 11.63
C LEU A 85 -28.78 14.07 13.03
N LYS A 86 -28.74 15.01 13.98
CA LYS A 86 -29.22 14.80 15.35
C LYS A 86 -30.74 14.58 15.40
N ILE A 87 -31.51 15.33 14.61
CA ILE A 87 -32.98 15.14 14.50
C ILE A 87 -33.31 13.77 13.90
N LEU A 88 -32.52 13.32 12.93
CA LEU A 88 -32.67 11.99 12.29
C LEU A 88 -32.18 10.83 13.16
N GLY A 89 -31.65 11.09 14.36
CA GLY A 89 -31.11 10.06 15.25
C GLY A 89 -29.80 9.43 14.77
N LEU A 90 -29.17 10.00 13.74
CA LEU A 90 -27.89 9.56 13.21
C LEU A 90 -26.79 10.15 14.09
N LYS A 91 -26.15 9.30 14.92
CA LYS A 91 -24.91 9.67 15.59
C LYS A 91 -23.87 9.90 14.51
N GLY A 92 -23.36 11.12 14.39
CA GLY A 92 -22.19 11.40 13.58
C GLY A 92 -21.05 10.52 14.06
N ARG A 93 -20.80 9.41 13.38
CA ARG A 93 -19.60 8.63 13.58
C ARG A 93 -18.47 9.50 13.04
N SER A 94 -17.56 9.89 13.92
CA SER A 94 -16.22 10.29 13.52
C SER A 94 -15.54 9.01 13.04
N GLU A 95 -15.80 8.62 11.80
CA GLU A 95 -14.95 7.64 11.14
C GLU A 95 -13.52 8.21 11.10
N PRO A 96 -12.48 7.36 11.24
CA PRO A 96 -11.12 7.79 11.02
C PRO A 96 -11.05 8.56 9.69
N TYR A 97 -10.37 9.71 9.69
CA TYR A 97 -10.22 10.53 8.48
C TYR A 97 -9.54 9.76 7.33
N VAL A 98 -8.79 8.70 7.65
CA VAL A 98 -8.16 7.76 6.72
C VAL A 98 -8.22 6.37 7.34
N THR A 99 -8.77 5.41 6.59
CA THR A 99 -8.78 3.97 6.93
C THR A 99 -7.49 3.28 6.50
N GLU A 100 -7.21 2.09 7.01
CA GLU A 100 -6.02 1.33 6.61
C GLU A 100 -6.04 0.98 5.11
N ASP A 101 -7.20 0.61 4.57
CA ASP A 101 -7.37 0.34 3.14
C ASP A 101 -7.11 1.58 2.28
N GLU A 102 -7.56 2.76 2.73
CA GLU A 102 -7.25 4.03 2.06
C GLU A 102 -5.76 4.35 2.14
N LEU A 103 -5.11 4.08 3.27
CA LEU A 103 -3.66 4.28 3.42
C LEU A 103 -2.88 3.39 2.45
N LYS A 104 -3.23 2.10 2.35
CA LYS A 104 -2.65 1.15 1.39
C LYS A 104 -2.86 1.60 -0.06
N LEU A 105 -4.04 2.13 -0.38
CA LEU A 105 -4.33 2.69 -1.70
C LEU A 105 -3.45 3.92 -2.01
N MET A 106 -3.22 4.79 -1.04
CA MET A 106 -2.33 5.96 -1.18
C MET A 106 -0.87 5.55 -1.39
N LEU A 107 -0.40 4.52 -0.67
CA LEU A 107 0.94 3.94 -0.83
C LEU A 107 1.17 3.41 -2.24
N ARG A 108 0.24 2.62 -2.79
CA ARG A 108 0.29 2.15 -4.18
C ARG A 108 0.28 3.29 -5.18
N GLY A 109 -0.49 4.34 -4.90
CA GLY A 109 -0.47 5.55 -5.72
C GLY A 109 0.89 6.27 -5.70
N ALA A 110 1.56 6.28 -4.55
CA ALA A 110 2.88 6.89 -4.39
C ALA A 110 3.96 6.10 -5.15
N GLU A 111 3.92 4.76 -5.09
CA GLU A 111 4.79 3.84 -5.83
C GLU A 111 4.64 4.05 -7.35
N LEU A 112 3.40 4.05 -7.87
CA LEU A 112 3.12 4.30 -9.29
C LEU A 112 3.58 5.70 -9.77
N SER A 113 3.59 6.67 -8.86
CA SER A 113 4.09 8.02 -9.16
C SER A 113 5.62 8.15 -9.10
N GLY A 114 6.32 7.09 -8.68
CA GLY A 114 7.76 7.08 -8.45
C GLY A 114 8.20 7.90 -7.24
N ALA A 115 7.28 8.20 -6.32
CA ALA A 115 7.57 8.94 -5.11
C ALA A 115 8.22 8.07 -4.01
N ILE A 116 7.98 6.76 -4.07
CA ILE A 116 8.57 5.72 -3.22
C ILE A 116 8.93 4.52 -4.10
N GLU A 117 9.94 3.74 -3.67
CA GLU A 117 10.34 2.50 -4.32
C GLU A 117 9.42 1.33 -3.91
N GLU A 118 9.38 0.24 -4.70
CA GLU A 118 8.57 -0.96 -4.41
C GLU A 118 8.96 -1.57 -3.05
N GLU A 119 10.27 -1.61 -2.76
CA GLU A 119 10.78 -2.12 -1.48
C GLU A 119 10.33 -1.27 -0.28
N GLU A 120 10.16 0.04 -0.45
CA GLU A 120 9.68 0.94 0.60
C GLU A 120 8.19 0.74 0.85
N GLN A 121 7.40 0.55 -0.20
CA GLN A 121 5.97 0.24 -0.11
C GLN A 121 5.77 -1.09 0.62
N ASP A 122 6.48 -2.15 0.20
CA ASP A 122 6.43 -3.47 0.83
C ASP A 122 6.80 -3.40 2.32
N MET A 123 7.82 -2.62 2.68
CA MET A 123 8.20 -2.44 4.07
C MET A 123 7.06 -1.82 4.90
N ILE A 124 6.41 -0.78 4.37
CA ILE A 124 5.32 -0.08 5.06
C ILE A 124 4.08 -0.98 5.17
N GLU A 125 3.72 -1.72 4.11
CA GLU A 125 2.61 -2.68 4.15
C GLU A 125 2.86 -3.77 5.21
N ASN A 126 4.06 -4.35 5.24
CA ASN A 126 4.45 -5.32 6.26
C ASN A 126 4.35 -4.76 7.70
N VAL A 127 4.73 -3.50 7.92
CA VAL A 127 4.60 -2.86 9.23
C VAL A 127 3.14 -2.69 9.66
N LEU A 128 2.24 -2.39 8.71
CA LEU A 128 0.80 -2.33 9.00
C LEU A 128 0.25 -3.70 9.38
N GLU A 129 0.67 -4.75 8.66
CA GLU A 129 0.24 -6.13 8.91
C GLU A 129 0.76 -6.71 10.23
N ILE A 130 1.95 -6.29 10.69
CA ILE A 130 2.49 -6.71 12.00
C ILE A 130 1.53 -6.39 13.15
N LYS A 131 0.72 -5.32 13.04
CA LYS A 131 -0.28 -4.98 14.06
C LYS A 131 -1.30 -6.11 14.28
N ASP A 132 -1.66 -6.80 13.20
CA ASP A 132 -2.69 -7.83 13.20
C ASP A 132 -2.09 -9.25 13.13
N THR A 133 -0.78 -9.36 12.94
CA THR A 133 -0.02 -10.62 12.98
C THR A 133 0.09 -11.14 14.40
N HIS A 134 -0.39 -12.37 14.65
CA HIS A 134 -0.25 -12.98 15.97
C HIS A 134 1.16 -13.52 16.20
N VAL A 135 1.65 -13.48 17.45
CA VAL A 135 2.97 -14.02 17.84
C VAL A 135 3.16 -15.49 17.39
N ARG A 136 2.08 -16.27 17.41
CA ARG A 136 2.10 -17.67 16.97
C ARG A 136 2.47 -17.85 15.49
N GLU A 137 2.26 -16.85 14.65
CA GLU A 137 2.53 -16.89 13.22
C GLU A 137 4.00 -16.60 12.90
N VAL A 138 4.72 -15.93 13.81
CA VAL A 138 6.13 -15.53 13.64
C VAL A 138 7.09 -16.29 14.55
N MET A 139 6.60 -16.91 15.63
CA MET A 139 7.44 -17.69 16.53
C MET A 139 7.85 -19.03 15.91
N THR A 140 9.05 -19.50 16.23
CA THR A 140 9.46 -20.88 15.94
C THR A 140 8.66 -21.85 16.84
N PRO A 141 7.94 -22.83 16.27
CA PRO A 141 7.24 -23.84 17.06
C PRO A 141 8.18 -24.56 18.03
N LEU A 142 7.70 -24.89 19.23
CA LEU A 142 8.54 -25.52 20.27
C LEU A 142 9.17 -26.84 19.79
N VAL A 143 8.49 -27.57 18.91
CA VAL A 143 8.98 -28.81 18.29
C VAL A 143 10.24 -28.60 17.44
N ASP A 144 10.46 -27.40 16.92
CA ASP A 144 11.59 -27.04 16.06
C ASP A 144 12.73 -26.33 16.81
N VAL A 145 12.48 -25.87 18.05
CA VAL A 145 13.48 -25.17 18.88
C VAL A 145 14.65 -26.08 19.31
N VAL A 146 15.84 -25.90 18.75
CA VAL A 146 17.02 -26.66 19.21
C VAL A 146 17.48 -26.14 20.59
N ALA A 147 17.53 -27.03 21.59
CA ALA A 147 17.92 -26.70 22.96
C ALA A 147 19.08 -27.57 23.45
N ILE A 148 19.88 -27.03 24.38
CA ILE A 148 20.98 -27.76 25.04
C ILE A 148 20.63 -28.08 26.49
N ASP A 149 21.13 -29.20 27.00
CA ASP A 149 20.99 -29.55 28.41
C ASP A 149 21.89 -28.69 29.30
N GLY A 150 21.32 -28.09 30.35
CA GLY A 150 22.04 -27.22 31.29
C GLY A 150 23.13 -27.92 32.10
N SER A 151 23.08 -29.26 32.18
CA SER A 151 24.11 -30.07 32.87
C SER A 151 25.22 -30.58 31.93
N GLY A 152 25.17 -30.23 30.63
CA GLY A 152 26.16 -30.60 29.63
C GLY A 152 27.53 -29.96 29.85
N SER A 153 28.57 -30.62 29.36
CA SER A 153 29.93 -30.08 29.47
C SER A 153 30.15 -28.92 28.48
N LEU A 154 31.16 -28.07 28.75
CA LEU A 154 31.58 -27.01 27.84
C LEU A 154 31.95 -27.53 26.44
N VAL A 155 32.42 -28.79 26.34
CA VAL A 155 32.76 -29.43 25.07
C VAL A 155 31.49 -29.76 24.27
N ASP A 156 30.43 -30.20 24.94
CA ASP A 156 29.14 -30.48 24.31
C ASP A 156 28.50 -29.19 23.78
N PHE A 157 28.64 -28.08 24.50
CA PHE A 157 28.22 -26.76 24.03
C PHE A 157 29.04 -26.28 22.81
N HIS A 158 30.35 -26.49 22.81
CA HIS A 158 31.20 -26.13 21.67
C HIS A 158 30.79 -26.89 20.40
N ASN A 159 30.58 -28.21 20.52
CA ASN A 159 30.11 -29.03 19.41
C ASN A 159 28.71 -28.59 18.95
N PHE A 160 27.81 -28.33 19.89
CA PHE A 160 26.45 -27.84 19.60
C PHE A 160 26.45 -26.54 18.79
N TRP A 161 27.27 -25.57 19.18
CA TRP A 161 27.36 -24.27 18.51
C TRP A 161 27.94 -24.39 17.09
N VAL A 162 28.97 -25.23 16.91
CA VAL A 162 29.57 -25.48 15.60
C VAL A 162 28.58 -26.16 14.65
N THR A 163 27.74 -27.07 15.15
CA THR A 163 26.76 -27.80 14.33
C THR A 163 25.55 -26.94 13.93
N HIS A 164 25.01 -26.13 14.85
CA HIS A 164 23.73 -25.46 14.63
C HIS A 164 23.84 -23.95 14.29
N GLN A 165 24.98 -23.32 14.54
CA GLN A 165 25.29 -21.93 14.16
C GLN A 165 24.24 -20.87 14.60
N TYR A 166 23.44 -21.15 15.63
CA TYR A 166 22.49 -20.18 16.17
C TYR A 166 23.19 -19.16 17.09
N SER A 167 22.74 -17.91 17.03
CA SER A 167 23.24 -16.81 17.88
C SER A 167 22.72 -16.89 19.33
N SER A 168 21.54 -17.47 19.53
CA SER A 168 20.92 -17.69 20.84
C SER A 168 20.56 -19.16 21.05
N THR A 169 20.80 -19.69 22.24
CA THR A 169 20.47 -21.07 22.61
C THR A 169 19.49 -21.07 23.77
N GLN A 170 18.52 -22.00 23.73
CA GLN A 170 17.59 -22.22 24.82
C GLN A 170 18.12 -23.35 25.72
N GLU A 171 18.02 -23.18 27.04
CA GLU A 171 18.31 -24.23 28.00
C GLU A 171 17.08 -25.11 28.17
N GLY A 172 17.23 -26.41 27.90
CA GLY A 172 16.18 -27.40 28.08
C GLY A 172 16.44 -28.25 29.32
N THR A 173 15.47 -28.36 30.22
CA THR A 173 15.54 -29.39 31.29
C THR A 173 15.43 -30.78 30.69
N GLY A 174 16.18 -31.76 31.23
CA GLY A 174 16.28 -33.13 30.71
C GLY A 174 14.97 -33.89 30.44
N GLN A 175 13.82 -33.46 30.98
CA GLN A 175 12.51 -34.02 30.64
C GLN A 175 11.93 -33.48 29.30
N GLY A 176 12.20 -32.21 28.97
CA GLY A 176 11.80 -31.58 27.71
C GLY A 176 12.67 -31.98 26.51
N LEU A 177 13.95 -32.26 26.74
CA LEU A 177 14.88 -32.78 25.71
C LEU A 177 14.53 -34.21 25.28
N ARG A 178 14.06 -35.04 26.22
CA ARG A 178 13.65 -36.43 25.94
C ARG A 178 12.38 -36.53 25.12
N LEU A 179 11.44 -35.60 25.30
CA LEU A 179 10.23 -35.51 24.48
C LEU A 179 10.55 -35.07 23.04
N LYS A 180 11.57 -34.21 22.85
CA LYS A 180 12.08 -33.82 21.52
C LYS A 180 12.82 -34.96 20.81
N GLN A 181 13.69 -35.67 21.52
CA GLN A 181 14.39 -36.83 20.95
C GLN A 181 13.43 -37.99 20.63
N GLY A 182 12.33 -38.13 21.38
CA GLY A 182 11.26 -39.09 21.07
C GLY A 182 10.54 -38.76 19.76
N HIS A 183 10.10 -37.51 19.57
CA HIS A 183 9.41 -37.10 18.33
C HIS A 183 10.34 -37.09 17.10
N ALA A 184 11.59 -36.61 17.25
CA ALA A 184 12.57 -36.67 16.18
C ALA A 184 12.97 -38.13 15.84
N GLY A 185 12.96 -39.03 16.83
CA GLY A 185 13.17 -40.46 16.59
C GLY A 185 12.02 -41.11 15.83
N GLU A 186 10.78 -40.70 16.09
CA GLU A 186 9.57 -41.19 15.41
C GLU A 186 9.54 -40.74 13.94
N GLU A 187 9.87 -39.47 13.64
CA GLU A 187 9.96 -38.95 12.27
C GLU A 187 11.07 -39.62 11.44
N VAL A 188 12.21 -39.96 12.06
CA VAL A 188 13.30 -40.69 11.39
C VAL A 188 12.92 -42.15 11.15
N HIS A 189 12.14 -42.77 12.05
CA HIS A 189 11.62 -44.13 11.88
C HIS A 189 10.50 -44.21 10.83
N GLU A 190 9.65 -43.17 10.74
CA GLU A 190 8.60 -43.06 9.74
C GLU A 190 9.18 -42.77 8.35
N ALA A 191 10.20 -41.92 8.24
CA ALA A 191 10.94 -41.70 6.99
C ALA A 191 11.66 -42.99 6.50
N HIS A 192 12.25 -43.77 7.42
CA HIS A 192 12.87 -45.05 7.07
C HIS A 192 11.85 -46.11 6.61
N SER A 193 10.69 -46.20 7.27
CA SER A 193 9.65 -47.17 6.90
C SER A 193 8.91 -46.82 5.60
N ILE A 194 8.79 -45.53 5.27
CA ILE A 194 8.29 -45.08 3.96
C ILE A 194 9.30 -45.40 2.85
N SER A 195 10.61 -45.21 3.10
CA SER A 195 11.65 -45.55 2.12
C SER A 195 11.78 -47.06 1.86
N ASP A 196 11.52 -47.92 2.85
CA ASP A 196 11.48 -49.38 2.66
C ASP A 196 10.24 -49.84 1.86
N GLN A 197 9.09 -49.18 2.01
CA GLN A 197 7.90 -49.48 1.19
C GLN A 197 8.05 -49.02 -0.27
N GLU A 198 8.70 -47.88 -0.53
CA GLU A 198 9.01 -47.45 -1.90
C GLU A 198 10.06 -48.35 -2.58
N GLY A 199 10.98 -48.95 -1.80
CA GLY A 199 11.93 -49.95 -2.29
C GLY A 199 11.28 -51.29 -2.69
N LEU A 200 10.24 -51.72 -1.96
CA LEU A 200 9.50 -52.97 -2.23
C LEU A 200 8.51 -52.84 -3.41
N THR A 201 7.95 -51.65 -3.66
CA THR A 201 7.04 -51.42 -4.80
C THR A 201 7.78 -51.27 -6.13
N ARG A 202 9.01 -50.71 -6.14
CA ARG A 202 9.84 -50.63 -7.35
C ARG A 202 10.39 -51.97 -7.85
N ASN A 203 10.53 -52.96 -6.97
CA ASN A 203 11.02 -54.30 -7.35
C ASN A 203 9.90 -55.28 -7.73
N GLY A 204 8.64 -54.95 -7.40
CA GLY A 204 7.47 -55.77 -7.75
C GLY A 204 6.85 -55.47 -9.13
N SER A 205 7.15 -54.31 -9.74
CA SER A 205 6.58 -53.90 -11.03
C SER A 205 7.38 -54.33 -12.26
N LEU A 206 8.43 -55.15 -12.09
CA LEU A 206 9.28 -55.65 -13.17
C LEU A 206 9.08 -57.14 -13.50
N LEU A 207 8.09 -57.80 -12.88
CA LEU A 207 7.79 -59.23 -13.10
C LEU A 207 6.36 -59.53 -13.58
N VAL A 208 5.72 -58.61 -14.32
CA VAL A 208 4.50 -58.92 -15.08
C VAL A 208 4.49 -58.17 -16.41
N THR A 209 5.36 -58.56 -17.33
CA THR A 209 5.13 -58.51 -18.79
C THR A 209 6.12 -59.46 -19.46
N GLU A 210 5.80 -60.75 -19.46
CA GLU A 210 5.94 -61.61 -20.64
C GLU A 210 4.54 -62.06 -21.05
#